data_AF-A0A317JKM8-F1
#
_entry.id   AF-A0A317JKM8-F1
#
_cell.length_a   1.000
_cell.length_b   1.000
_cell.length_c   1.000
_cell.angle_alpha   90.00
_cell.angle_beta   90.00
_cell.angle_gamma   90.00
#
_symmetry.space_group_name_H-M   'P 1'
#
loop_
_entity.id
_entity.type
_entity.pdbx_description
1 polymer ?
#
loop_
_entity_poly.entity_id
_entity_poly.type
_entity_poly.pdbx_seq_one_letter_code
_entity_poly.pdbx_strand_id
1 'polypeptide(L)'
;MRNPDFVALLPGEKSLIFAPCESFSFAKMIPSLSQQPGSSPPAIEAGALWTKPKTDSDNNLLKLYGSLEGEARAELLRKYGLYDSDFARWLDKTDSAALVALSTRKPRSDKKSPEQLEIERLKEELRGQEKTIAKLSALVVVQKKVSDFLKRCEED
;
A
#
# COMPACT_ATOMS: atom_id res chain seq x y z
N MET A 1 4.01 -2.61 59.30
CA MET A 1 3.83 -4.06 59.53
C MET A 1 4.96 -4.79 58.80
N ARG A 2 5.87 -5.37 59.58
CA ARG A 2 6.91 -6.30 59.09
C ARG A 2 6.30 -7.69 59.14
N ASN A 3 6.55 -8.51 58.12
CA ASN A 3 6.83 -9.92 58.33
C ASN A 3 7.77 -10.43 57.22
N PRO A 4 8.60 -11.41 57.56
CA PRO A 4 9.95 -11.61 57.04
C PRO A 4 9.97 -12.90 56.21
N ASP A 5 11.15 -13.48 56.04
CA ASP A 5 11.38 -14.86 55.58
C ASP A 5 11.61 -15.01 54.07
N PHE A 6 12.83 -14.63 53.65
CA PHE A 6 13.63 -15.62 52.93
C PHE A 6 15.12 -15.42 53.24
N VAL A 7 15.59 -16.23 54.20
CA VAL A 7 17.00 -16.48 54.45
C VAL A 7 17.46 -17.54 53.46
N ALA A 8 18.42 -17.19 52.60
CA ALA A 8 19.33 -18.16 52.00
C ALA A 8 20.70 -17.49 51.87
N LEU A 9 21.50 -17.69 52.91
CA LEU A 9 22.92 -17.35 52.96
C LEU A 9 23.66 -18.66 52.70
N LEU A 10 24.43 -18.76 51.60
CA LEU A 10 25.69 -19.49 51.62
C LEU A 10 26.72 -18.87 50.65
N PRO A 11 28.02 -18.96 50.98
CA PRO A 11 29.08 -18.08 50.50
C PRO A 11 29.96 -18.74 49.43
N GLY A 12 30.88 -17.97 48.85
CA GLY A 12 32.15 -18.52 48.35
C GLY A 12 32.48 -18.17 46.90
N GLU A 13 33.21 -17.06 46.75
CA GLU A 13 34.42 -16.92 45.94
C GLU A 13 34.49 -17.59 44.55
N LYS A 14 34.66 -16.77 43.52
CA LYS A 14 35.96 -16.63 42.84
C LYS A 14 35.96 -15.45 41.87
N SER A 15 36.99 -14.64 42.07
CA SER A 15 37.59 -13.64 41.19
C SER A 15 37.58 -14.00 39.70
N LEU A 16 37.36 -13.00 38.85
CA LEU A 16 38.13 -12.68 37.63
C LEU A 16 37.62 -11.31 37.14
N ILE A 17 38.31 -10.22 37.49
CA ILE A 17 39.18 -9.47 36.57
C ILE A 17 38.50 -9.19 35.23
N PHE A 18 37.92 -8.00 35.07
CA PHE A 18 37.98 -7.28 33.80
C PHE A 18 37.92 -5.77 34.07
N ALA A 19 38.99 -5.08 33.71
CA ALA A 19 39.16 -3.65 33.89
C ALA A 19 38.18 -2.84 33.01
N PRO A 20 37.77 -1.64 33.44
CA PRO A 20 37.10 -0.69 32.57
C PRO A 20 38.14 -0.03 31.66
N CYS A 21 38.12 -0.35 30.37
CA CYS A 21 38.95 0.34 29.39
C CYS A 21 38.28 1.67 29.02
N GLU A 22 39.09 2.70 29.16
CA GLU A 22 38.79 4.11 29.09
C GLU A 22 38.28 4.56 27.72
N SER A 23 37.34 5.50 27.77
CA SER A 23 37.14 6.61 26.86
C SER A 23 38.02 6.65 25.59
N PHE A 24 37.46 6.19 24.47
CA PHE A 24 37.89 6.65 23.15
C PHE A 24 37.03 7.84 22.72
N SER A 25 37.50 9.03 23.08
CA SER A 25 37.01 10.30 22.56
C SER A 25 37.53 10.45 21.13
N PHE A 26 36.76 10.01 20.14
CA PHE A 26 37.08 10.25 18.72
C PHE A 26 36.46 11.57 18.28
N ALA A 27 36.94 12.67 18.85
CA ALA A 27 36.76 13.99 18.29
C ALA A 27 37.83 14.19 17.20
N LYS A 28 37.47 13.94 15.93
CA LYS A 28 38.14 14.61 14.81
C LYS A 28 37.34 14.59 13.52
N MET A 29 37.11 15.80 13.04
CA MET A 29 37.05 16.17 11.62
C MET A 29 35.91 15.59 10.79
N ILE A 30 34.76 16.27 10.85
CA ILE A 30 33.84 16.39 9.72
C ILE A 30 34.31 17.60 8.89
N PRO A 31 34.88 17.44 7.68
CA PRO A 31 34.97 18.55 6.75
C PRO A 31 33.57 18.82 6.18
N SER A 32 33.15 20.09 6.28
CA SER A 32 31.86 20.59 5.82
C SER A 32 31.66 20.32 4.33
N LEU A 33 30.80 19.35 4.00
CA LEU A 33 30.35 19.13 2.64
C LEU A 33 29.28 20.18 2.34
N SER A 34 29.61 21.14 1.46
CA SER A 34 28.72 22.22 1.06
C SER A 34 27.41 21.66 0.50
N GLN A 35 26.29 22.12 1.06
CA GLN A 35 24.97 21.96 0.49
C GLN A 35 24.90 22.68 -0.86
N GLN A 36 24.67 21.90 -1.92
CA GLN A 36 24.17 22.40 -3.20
C GLN A 36 22.65 22.19 -3.21
N PRO A 37 21.82 23.24 -3.11
CA PRO A 37 20.39 23.13 -3.34
C PRO A 37 20.10 23.29 -4.83
N GLY A 38 19.82 22.20 -5.54
CA GLY A 38 19.36 22.30 -6.93
C GLY A 38 19.59 21.08 -7.81
N SER A 39 19.04 19.92 -7.45
CA SER A 39 18.78 18.87 -8.45
C SER A 39 17.37 18.35 -8.28
N SER A 40 16.46 18.91 -9.07
CA SER A 40 15.15 18.31 -9.31
C SER A 40 15.38 16.89 -9.84
N PRO A 41 14.82 15.83 -9.23
CA PRO A 41 14.88 14.51 -9.84
C PRO A 41 14.12 14.56 -11.18
N PRO A 42 14.69 14.03 -12.28
CA PRO A 42 13.95 13.93 -13.53
C PRO A 42 12.75 13.03 -13.30
N ALA A 43 11.58 13.51 -13.76
CA ALA A 43 10.35 12.73 -13.81
C ALA A 43 10.65 11.39 -14.49
N ILE A 44 10.58 10.30 -13.73
CA ILE A 44 10.59 8.96 -14.30
C ILE A 44 9.27 8.84 -15.05
N GLU A 45 9.34 9.07 -16.35
CA GLU A 45 8.26 8.84 -17.28
C GLU A 45 7.77 7.40 -17.10
N ALA A 46 6.46 7.30 -16.85
CA ALA A 46 5.72 6.05 -16.70
C ALA A 46 5.68 5.32 -18.05
N GLY A 47 6.79 4.66 -18.39
CA GLY A 47 6.98 3.85 -19.59
C GLY A 47 7.36 2.42 -19.25
N ALA A 48 6.70 1.80 -18.27
CA ALA A 48 6.87 0.39 -17.94
C ALA A 48 5.60 -0.39 -18.28
N LEU A 49 5.38 -0.59 -19.58
CA LEU A 49 4.44 -1.58 -20.12
C LEU A 49 5.05 -2.99 -19.91
N TRP A 50 5.21 -3.41 -18.66
CA TRP A 50 5.40 -4.82 -18.33
C TRP A 50 4.05 -5.34 -17.89
N THR A 51 3.43 -6.08 -18.80
CA THR A 51 2.17 -6.80 -18.61
C THR A 51 2.15 -7.52 -17.26
N LYS A 52 1.06 -7.30 -16.52
CA LYS A 52 0.77 -7.87 -15.19
C LYS A 52 1.16 -9.36 -15.13
N PRO A 53 2.05 -9.79 -14.20
CA PRO A 53 2.19 -11.21 -13.93
C PRO A 53 0.88 -11.75 -13.35
N LYS A 54 0.48 -12.92 -13.84
CA LYS A 54 -0.77 -13.62 -13.54
C LYS A 54 -0.64 -14.23 -12.14
N THR A 55 -1.27 -13.60 -11.14
CA THR A 55 -0.84 -13.63 -9.73
C THR A 55 -1.09 -14.90 -8.89
N ASP A 56 -1.58 -16.01 -9.45
CA ASP A 56 -1.93 -17.17 -8.61
C ASP A 56 -0.97 -18.37 -8.80
N SER A 57 -0.40 -18.56 -9.99
CA SER A 57 0.57 -19.64 -10.26
C SER A 57 1.93 -19.39 -9.60
N ASP A 58 2.34 -18.13 -9.53
CA ASP A 58 3.72 -17.76 -9.23
C ASP A 58 4.04 -17.93 -7.74
N ASN A 59 3.07 -17.64 -6.86
CA ASN A 59 3.21 -17.82 -5.41
C ASN A 59 3.32 -19.30 -5.00
N ASN A 60 2.65 -20.20 -5.73
CA ASN A 60 2.74 -21.63 -5.47
C ASN A 60 4.12 -22.16 -5.87
N LEU A 61 4.64 -21.68 -7.01
CA LEU A 61 6.00 -21.97 -7.49
C LEU A 61 7.08 -21.52 -6.50
N LEU A 62 6.96 -20.30 -5.94
CA LEU A 62 7.87 -19.79 -4.89
C LEU A 62 7.88 -20.66 -3.64
N LYS A 63 6.72 -21.14 -3.19
CA LYS A 63 6.61 -22.05 -2.03
C LYS A 63 7.25 -23.41 -2.28
N LEU A 64 7.02 -24.00 -3.46
CA LEU A 64 7.63 -25.25 -3.87
C LEU A 64 9.15 -25.11 -3.99
N TYR A 65 9.63 -24.02 -4.56
CA TYR A 65 11.06 -23.72 -4.67
C TYR A 65 11.74 -23.62 -3.30
N GLY A 66 11.10 -22.99 -2.31
CA GLY A 66 11.61 -22.90 -0.95
C GLY A 66 11.55 -24.21 -0.15
N SER A 67 10.73 -25.18 -0.59
CA SER A 67 10.59 -26.49 0.08
C SER A 67 11.49 -27.57 -0.50
N LEU A 68 12.06 -27.35 -1.69
CA LEU A 68 12.88 -28.31 -2.41
C LEU A 68 14.36 -27.93 -2.36
N GLU A 69 15.22 -28.92 -2.14
CA GLU A 69 16.66 -28.76 -2.10
C GLU A 69 17.36 -29.60 -3.18
N GLY A 70 18.56 -29.19 -3.57
CA GLY A 70 19.43 -29.96 -4.47
C GLY A 70 18.84 -30.24 -5.86
N GLU A 71 18.86 -31.51 -6.27
CA GLU A 71 18.51 -31.94 -7.63
C GLU A 71 17.04 -31.70 -7.98
N ALA A 72 16.12 -31.84 -7.02
CA ALA A 72 14.70 -31.63 -7.24
C ALA A 72 14.38 -30.15 -7.56
N ARG A 73 15.14 -29.22 -6.97
CA ARG A 73 15.05 -27.79 -7.29
C ARG A 73 15.55 -27.51 -8.71
N ALA A 74 16.68 -28.10 -9.09
CA ALA A 74 17.21 -27.96 -10.44
C ALA A 74 16.28 -28.56 -11.51
N GLU A 75 15.61 -29.68 -11.22
CA GLU A 75 14.62 -30.28 -12.12
C GLU A 75 13.39 -29.40 -12.28
N LEU A 76 12.89 -28.80 -11.19
CA LEU A 76 11.80 -27.83 -11.22
C LEU A 76 12.17 -26.63 -12.10
N LEU A 77 13.37 -26.05 -11.92
CA LEU A 77 13.84 -24.92 -12.74
C LEU A 77 13.88 -25.26 -14.23
N ARG A 78 14.36 -26.46 -14.59
CA ARG A 78 14.38 -26.93 -15.99
C ARG A 78 12.98 -27.15 -16.56
N LYS A 79 12.05 -27.71 -15.77
CA LYS A 79 10.65 -27.94 -16.20
C LYS A 79 9.92 -26.64 -16.52
N TYR A 80 10.15 -25.60 -15.72
CA TYR A 80 9.51 -24.30 -15.90
C TYR A 80 10.34 -23.33 -16.76
N GLY A 81 11.56 -23.70 -17.17
CA GLY A 81 12.44 -22.86 -17.98
C GLY A 81 12.89 -21.59 -17.25
N LEU A 82 12.99 -21.64 -15.92
CA LEU A 82 13.33 -20.51 -15.06
C LEU A 82 14.75 -20.64 -14.54
N TYR A 83 15.41 -19.50 -14.32
CA TYR A 83 16.73 -19.46 -13.68
C TYR A 83 16.63 -19.09 -12.20
N ASP A 84 17.66 -19.43 -11.41
CA ASP A 84 17.73 -19.02 -10.00
C ASP A 84 17.67 -17.50 -9.82
N SER A 85 18.17 -16.74 -10.80
CA SER A 85 18.11 -15.28 -10.82
C SER A 85 16.68 -14.73 -10.94
N ASP A 86 15.78 -15.46 -11.59
CA ASP A 86 14.37 -15.09 -11.67
C ASP A 86 13.66 -15.27 -10.32
N PHE A 87 13.95 -16.37 -9.63
CA PHE A 87 13.43 -16.63 -8.28
C PHE A 87 13.98 -15.63 -7.27
N ALA A 88 15.27 -15.29 -7.33
CA ALA A 88 15.83 -14.25 -6.48
C ALA A 88 15.11 -12.89 -6.69
N ARG A 89 14.91 -12.49 -7.95
CA ARG A 89 14.17 -11.27 -8.28
C ARG A 89 12.72 -11.31 -7.78
N TRP A 90 12.08 -12.48 -7.82
CA TRP A 90 10.71 -12.64 -7.33
C TRP A 90 10.65 -12.60 -5.81
N LEU A 91 11.60 -13.22 -5.12
CA LEU A 91 11.73 -13.16 -3.66
C LEU A 91 11.94 -11.72 -3.18
N ASP A 92 12.84 -10.97 -3.83
CA ASP A 92 13.05 -9.54 -3.51
C ASP A 92 11.77 -8.72 -3.68
N LYS A 93 10.98 -9.02 -4.73
CA LYS A 93 9.69 -8.38 -4.97
C LYS A 93 8.65 -8.77 -3.92
N THR A 94 8.61 -10.03 -3.49
CA THR A 94 7.68 -10.46 -2.45
C THR A 94 8.06 -9.88 -1.10
N ASP A 95 9.35 -9.80 -0.78
CA ASP A 95 9.85 -9.27 0.49
C ASP A 95 9.64 -7.77 0.57
N SER A 96 9.96 -7.04 -0.50
CA SER A 96 9.64 -5.60 -0.59
C SER A 96 8.14 -5.34 -0.52
N ALA A 97 7.30 -6.15 -1.18
CA ALA A 97 5.85 -6.04 -1.08
C ALA A 97 5.34 -6.36 0.34
N ALA A 98 5.92 -7.35 1.02
CA ALA A 98 5.57 -7.70 2.39
C ALA A 98 5.97 -6.56 3.36
N LEU A 99 7.16 -5.98 3.21
CA LEU A 99 7.59 -4.82 3.99
C LEU A 99 6.70 -3.60 3.74
N VAL A 100 6.31 -3.35 2.49
CA VAL A 100 5.36 -2.28 2.16
C VAL A 100 3.98 -2.56 2.78
N ALA A 101 3.50 -3.80 2.76
CA ALA A 101 2.23 -4.18 3.37
C ALA A 101 2.24 -4.08 4.91
N LEU A 102 3.38 -4.39 5.55
CA LEU A 102 3.56 -4.26 6.99
C LEU A 102 3.74 -2.81 7.44
N SER A 103 4.47 -2.00 6.67
CA SER A 103 4.71 -0.58 6.97
C SER A 103 3.52 0.31 6.64
N THR A 104 2.85 0.01 5.52
CA THR A 104 1.58 0.63 5.15
C THR A 104 0.51 -0.04 5.98
N ARG A 105 0.37 0.40 7.23
CA ARG A 105 -0.87 0.17 7.98
C ARG A 105 -1.95 0.84 7.14
N LYS A 106 -2.64 0.05 6.31
CA LYS A 106 -3.81 0.52 5.56
C LYS A 106 -4.64 1.24 6.60
N PRO A 107 -4.95 2.55 6.43
CA PRO A 107 -5.77 3.24 7.40
C PRO A 107 -6.98 2.34 7.53
N ARG A 108 -7.16 1.76 8.73
CA ARG A 108 -8.27 0.88 9.05
C ARG A 108 -9.45 1.70 8.62
N SER A 109 -10.07 1.39 7.47
CA SER A 109 -10.87 2.39 6.77
C SER A 109 -11.85 2.88 7.80
N ASP A 110 -11.64 4.10 8.28
CA ASP A 110 -12.47 4.62 9.35
C ASP A 110 -13.84 4.55 8.72
N LYS A 111 -14.71 3.71 9.31
CA LYS A 111 -16.07 3.55 8.82
C LYS A 111 -16.54 4.96 8.54
N LYS A 112 -16.86 5.25 7.26
CA LYS A 112 -17.20 6.62 6.83
C LYS A 112 -18.08 7.21 7.92
N SER A 113 -17.70 8.38 8.42
CA SER A 113 -18.46 9.04 9.49
C SER A 113 -19.94 8.98 9.12
N PRO A 114 -20.87 8.74 10.06
CA PRO A 114 -22.30 8.70 9.74
C PRO A 114 -22.73 9.95 8.95
N GLU A 115 -22.08 11.09 9.21
CA GLU A 115 -22.26 12.35 8.47
C GLU A 115 -21.84 12.23 7.00
N GLN A 116 -20.72 11.55 6.70
CA GLN A 116 -20.26 11.33 5.32
C GLN A 116 -21.19 10.41 4.53
N LEU A 117 -21.76 9.39 5.19
CA LEU A 117 -22.74 8.51 4.56
C LEU A 117 -24.02 9.29 4.23
N GLU A 118 -24.48 10.15 5.14
CA GLU A 118 -25.67 10.98 4.90
C GLU A 118 -25.42 12.00 3.79
N ILE A 119 -24.23 12.61 3.75
CA ILE A 119 -23.85 13.51 2.64
C ILE A 119 -23.85 12.77 1.30
N GLU A 120 -23.33 11.54 1.24
CA GLU A 120 -23.35 10.73 0.01
C GLU A 120 -24.77 10.40 -0.43
N ARG A 121 -25.63 9.99 0.51
CA ARG A 121 -27.04 9.72 0.27
C ARG A 121 -27.77 10.96 -0.26
N LEU A 122 -27.63 12.10 0.41
CA LEU A 122 -28.27 13.35 0.00
C LEU A 122 -27.79 13.80 -1.39
N LYS A 123 -26.50 13.59 -1.72
CA LYS A 123 -25.97 13.86 -3.06
C LYS A 123 -26.55 12.92 -4.12
N GLU A 124 -26.81 11.67 -3.79
CA GLU A 124 -27.49 10.74 -4.69
C GLU A 124 -28.94 11.13 -4.94
N GLU A 125 -29.66 11.50 -3.88
CA GLU A 125 -31.04 11.95 -3.97
C GLU A 125 -31.16 13.24 -4.80
N LEU A 126 -30.29 14.23 -4.57
CA LEU A 126 -30.23 15.45 -5.38
C LEU A 126 -30.00 15.16 -6.86
N ARG A 127 -29.00 14.32 -7.19
CA ARG A 127 -28.74 13.92 -8.59
C ARG A 127 -29.93 13.19 -9.22
N GLY A 128 -30.69 12.44 -8.42
CA GLY A 128 -31.93 11.80 -8.86
C GLY A 128 -33.02 12.83 -9.21
N GLN A 129 -33.23 13.80 -8.33
CA GLN A 129 -34.22 14.87 -8.50
C GLN A 129 -33.87 15.81 -9.65
N GLU A 130 -32.59 16.17 -9.82
CA GLU A 130 -32.15 16.99 -10.96
C GLU A 130 -32.47 16.31 -12.31
N LYS A 131 -32.28 14.99 -12.40
CA LYS A 131 -32.63 14.22 -13.61
C LYS A 131 -34.13 14.21 -13.88
N THR A 132 -34.97 14.13 -12.85
CA THR A 132 -36.43 14.16 -13.06
C THR A 132 -36.90 15.55 -13.47
N ILE A 133 -36.37 16.61 -12.86
CA ILE A 133 -36.63 18.00 -13.24
C ILE A 133 -36.21 18.26 -14.68
N ALA A 134 -35.04 17.76 -15.11
CA ALA A 134 -34.58 17.88 -16.48
C ALA A 134 -35.53 17.19 -17.49
N LYS A 135 -36.06 16.02 -17.14
CA LYS A 135 -37.05 15.32 -17.98
C LYS A 135 -38.38 16.07 -18.05
N LEU A 136 -38.89 16.55 -16.92
CA LEU A 136 -40.15 17.27 -16.85
C LEU A 136 -40.08 18.60 -17.59
N SER A 137 -38.99 19.35 -17.41
CA SER A 137 -38.77 20.60 -18.16
C SER A 137 -38.71 20.36 -19.67
N ALA A 138 -38.04 19.28 -20.12
CA ALA A 138 -38.05 18.90 -21.54
C ALA A 138 -39.47 18.61 -22.06
N LEU A 139 -40.29 17.88 -21.28
CA LEU A 139 -41.68 17.61 -21.64
C LEU A 139 -42.51 18.89 -21.77
N VAL A 140 -42.36 19.83 -20.83
CA VAL A 140 -43.06 21.12 -20.88
C VAL A 140 -42.68 21.92 -22.13
N VAL A 141 -41.41 21.91 -22.51
CA VAL A 141 -40.94 22.58 -23.73
C VAL A 141 -41.56 21.93 -24.98
N VAL A 142 -41.61 20.60 -25.04
CA VAL A 142 -42.25 19.88 -26.15
C VAL A 142 -43.74 20.20 -26.22
N GLN A 143 -44.44 20.14 -25.09
CA GLN A 143 -45.88 20.46 -25.02
C GLN A 143 -46.15 21.88 -25.53
N LYS A 144 -45.36 22.86 -25.10
CA LYS A 144 -45.48 24.25 -25.57
C LYS A 144 -45.31 24.33 -27.09
N LYS A 145 -44.28 23.70 -27.65
CA LYS A 145 -44.04 23.70 -29.10
C LYS A 145 -45.21 23.07 -29.86
N VAL A 146 -45.74 21.94 -29.38
CA VAL A 146 -46.90 21.28 -30.01
C VAL A 146 -48.14 22.18 -29.98
N SER A 147 -48.43 22.80 -28.83
CA SER A 147 -49.54 23.75 -28.73
C SER A 147 -49.36 24.95 -29.67
N ASP A 148 -48.15 25.47 -29.81
CA ASP A 148 -47.85 26.57 -30.72
C ASP A 148 -48.01 26.16 -32.20
N PHE A 149 -47.64 24.93 -32.57
CA PHE A 149 -47.87 24.40 -33.92
C PHE A 149 -49.37 24.23 -34.24
N LEU A 150 -50.12 23.67 -33.30
CA LEU A 150 -51.57 23.45 -33.49
C LEU A 150 -52.31 24.77 -33.67
N LYS A 151 -51.97 25.80 -32.88
CA LYS A 151 -52.57 27.14 -33.02
C LYS A 151 -52.29 27.75 -34.39
N ARG A 152 -51.06 27.62 -34.90
CA ARG A 152 -50.70 28.15 -36.23
C ARG A 152 -51.46 27.44 -37.35
N CYS A 153 -51.75 26.14 -37.23
CA CYS A 153 -52.54 25.40 -38.21
C CYS A 153 -54.06 25.73 -38.16
N GLU A 154 -54.54 26.37 -37.09
CA GLU A 154 -55.95 26.74 -36.94
C GLU A 154 -56.24 28.14 -37.50
N GLU A 155 -55.21 28.96 -37.72
CA GLU A 155 -55.30 30.33 -38.23
C GLU A 155 -55.16 30.43 -39.78
N ASP A 156 -54.81 29.34 -40.45
CA ASP A 156 -54.73 29.20 -41.92
C ASP A 156 -55.94 28.42 -42.47
#